data_AF-A0A535IRB6-F1
#
_entry.id   AF-A0A535IRB6-F1
#
_cell.length_a   1.000
_cell.length_b   1.000
_cell.length_c   1.000
_cell.angle_alpha   90.00
_cell.angle_beta   90.00
_cell.angle_gamma   90.00
#
_symmetry.space_group_name_H-M   'P 1'
#
loop_
_entity.id
_entity.type
_entity.pdbx_description
1 polymer ?
#
loop_
_entity_poly.entity_id
_entity_poly.type
_entity_poly.pdbx_seq_one_letter_code
_entity_poly.pdbx_strand_id
1 'polypeptide(L)'
;MYNSLWEDHPKVKQIRAESEAKGKAEGKVEGKAEGLAEGEVQALRSAVVTVVKVRFPDLTEIAQKKVAKINNPDVLKYILEQISLETNVAVALALLRPVD
;
A
#
# COMPACT_ATOMS: atom_id res chain seq x y z
N MET A 1 -26.30 -0.05 -44.00
CA MET A 1 -26.88 -1.29 -43.43
C MET A 1 -25.85 -2.43 -43.46
N TYR A 2 -24.60 -2.20 -43.02
CA TYR A 2 -23.50 -3.21 -43.06
C TYR A 2 -22.94 -3.56 -41.66
N ASN A 3 -23.26 -2.77 -40.63
CA ASN A 3 -22.72 -2.96 -39.28
C ASN A 3 -23.34 -4.17 -38.55
N SER A 4 -24.58 -4.53 -38.88
CA SER A 4 -25.34 -5.57 -38.14
C SER A 4 -24.84 -7.00 -38.39
N LEU A 5 -24.22 -7.29 -39.54
CA LEU A 5 -23.73 -8.64 -39.87
C LEU A 5 -22.39 -8.96 -39.19
N TRP A 6 -21.61 -7.93 -38.85
CA TRP A 6 -20.32 -8.09 -38.18
C TRP A 6 -20.47 -8.38 -36.69
N GLU A 7 -21.43 -7.76 -36.00
CA GLU A 7 -21.65 -8.00 -34.57
C GLU A 7 -22.18 -9.42 -34.27
N ASP A 8 -22.94 -9.99 -35.20
CA ASP A 8 -23.47 -11.34 -35.07
C ASP A 8 -22.52 -12.43 -35.55
N HIS A 9 -21.41 -12.07 -36.22
CA HIS A 9 -20.46 -13.02 -36.73
C HIS A 9 -19.80 -13.79 -35.56
N PRO A 10 -19.81 -15.14 -35.57
CA PRO A 10 -19.36 -15.95 -34.44
C PRO A 10 -17.93 -15.60 -33.99
N LYS A 11 -17.06 -15.23 -34.95
CA LYS A 11 -15.69 -14.81 -34.67
C LYS A 11 -15.59 -13.47 -33.91
N VAL A 12 -16.52 -12.54 -34.13
CA VAL A 12 -16.56 -11.24 -33.44
C VAL A 12 -17.12 -11.40 -32.03
N LYS A 13 -18.14 -12.25 -31.86
CA LYS A 13 -18.63 -12.66 -30.53
C LYS A 13 -17.53 -13.31 -29.70
N GLN A 14 -16.73 -14.17 -30.32
CA GLN A 14 -15.60 -14.83 -29.69
C GLN A 14 -14.52 -13.83 -29.26
N ILE A 15 -14.09 -12.93 -30.15
CA ILE A 15 -13.09 -11.89 -29.83
C ILE A 15 -13.57 -10.97 -28.70
N ARG A 16 -14.86 -10.62 -28.68
CA ARG A 16 -15.45 -9.78 -27.62
C ARG A 16 -15.47 -10.49 -26.27
N ALA A 17 -15.89 -11.75 -26.25
CA ALA A 17 -15.89 -12.57 -25.03
C ALA A 17 -14.46 -12.76 -24.48
N GLU A 18 -13.49 -13.02 -25.36
CA GLU A 18 -12.07 -13.13 -24.98
C GLU A 18 -11.51 -11.80 -24.44
N SER A 19 -11.85 -10.68 -25.08
CA SER A 19 -11.41 -9.35 -24.66
C SER A 19 -12.01 -8.92 -23.31
N GLU A 20 -13.31 -9.19 -23.08
CA GLU A 20 -13.97 -8.91 -21.80
C GLU A 20 -13.44 -9.80 -20.67
N ALA A 21 -13.17 -11.08 -20.96
CA ALA A 21 -12.57 -11.99 -20.00
C ALA A 21 -11.15 -11.55 -19.63
N LYS A 22 -10.34 -11.16 -20.62
CA LYS A 22 -8.98 -10.65 -20.41
C LYS A 22 -8.98 -9.34 -19.62
N GLY A 23 -9.81 -8.37 -20.00
CA GLY A 23 -9.91 -7.10 -19.28
C GLY A 23 -10.38 -7.25 -17.82
N LYS A 24 -11.33 -8.15 -17.54
CA LYS A 24 -11.76 -8.46 -16.17
C LYS A 24 -10.67 -9.16 -15.35
N ALA A 25 -9.90 -10.04 -15.97
CA ALA A 25 -8.80 -10.72 -15.30
C ALA A 25 -7.66 -9.75 -14.98
N GLU A 26 -7.25 -8.92 -15.93
CA GLU A 26 -6.21 -7.90 -15.75
C GLU A 26 -6.62 -6.87 -14.69
N GLY A 27 -7.82 -6.28 -14.80
CA GLY A 27 -8.28 -5.28 -13.82
C GLY A 27 -8.47 -5.83 -12.40
N LYS A 28 -8.82 -7.12 -12.25
CA LYS A 28 -8.92 -7.76 -10.92
C LYS A 28 -7.54 -8.05 -10.31
N VAL A 29 -6.55 -8.40 -11.13
CA VAL A 29 -5.18 -8.65 -10.66
C VAL A 29 -4.51 -7.33 -10.26
N GLU A 30 -4.64 -6.30 -11.11
CA GLU A 30 -4.11 -4.95 -10.85
C GLU A 30 -4.75 -4.34 -9.60
N GLY A 31 -6.08 -4.30 -9.52
CA GLY A 31 -6.78 -3.75 -8.35
C GLY A 31 -6.53 -4.53 -7.04
N LYS A 32 -6.28 -5.84 -7.12
CA LYS A 32 -5.90 -6.63 -5.94
C LYS A 32 -4.45 -6.36 -5.52
N ALA A 33 -3.53 -6.21 -6.47
CA ALA A 33 -2.14 -5.91 -6.18
C ALA A 33 -1.98 -4.52 -5.56
N GLU A 34 -2.64 -3.50 -6.13
CA GLU A 34 -2.67 -2.14 -5.59
C GLU A 34 -3.30 -2.10 -4.18
N GLY A 35 -4.45 -2.75 -4.00
CA GLY A 35 -5.12 -2.80 -2.68
C GLY A 35 -4.30 -3.50 -1.60
N LEU A 36 -3.54 -4.55 -1.95
CA LEU A 36 -2.64 -5.22 -1.01
C LEU A 36 -1.44 -4.34 -0.64
N ALA A 37 -0.84 -3.65 -1.62
CA ALA A 37 0.29 -2.76 -1.40
C ALA A 37 -0.11 -1.55 -0.53
N GLU A 38 -1.24 -0.91 -0.82
CA GLU A 38 -1.75 0.19 0.00
C GLU A 38 -2.12 -0.28 1.41
N GLY A 39 -2.75 -1.45 1.53
CA GLY A 39 -3.10 -2.06 2.81
C GLY A 39 -1.88 -2.37 3.67
N GLU A 40 -0.81 -2.91 3.08
CA GLU A 40 0.45 -3.18 3.80
C GLU A 40 1.07 -1.91 4.35
N VAL A 41 1.16 -0.85 3.54
CA VAL A 41 1.70 0.45 3.98
C VAL A 41 0.89 1.03 5.14
N GLN A 42 -0.45 1.02 5.05
CA GLN A 42 -1.31 1.54 6.12
C GLN A 42 -1.22 0.72 7.41
N ALA A 43 -1.14 -0.61 7.30
CA ALA A 43 -0.96 -1.49 8.45
C ALA A 43 0.38 -1.22 9.15
N LEU A 44 1.47 -1.09 8.40
CA LEU A 44 2.79 -0.81 8.95
C LEU A 44 2.87 0.58 9.60
N ARG A 45 2.28 1.62 8.98
CA ARG A 45 2.15 2.95 9.60
C ARG A 45 1.47 2.87 10.96
N SER A 46 0.35 2.15 11.03
CA SER A 46 -0.42 1.96 12.25
C SER A 46 0.35 1.18 13.30
N ALA A 47 1.12 0.16 12.90
CA ALA A 47 1.96 -0.63 13.78
C ALA A 47 3.07 0.23 14.41
N VAL A 48 3.79 1.03 13.62
CA VAL A 48 4.82 1.95 14.12
C VAL A 48 4.23 2.90 15.16
N VAL A 49 3.11 3.56 14.85
CA VAL A 49 2.45 4.50 15.78
C VAL A 49 2.01 3.80 17.05
N THR A 50 1.48 2.58 16.95
CA THR A 50 1.07 1.79 18.11
C THR A 50 2.24 1.47 19.03
N VAL A 51 3.36 0.98 18.49
CA VAL A 51 4.55 0.66 19.28
C VAL A 51 5.15 1.92 19.91
N VAL A 52 5.24 3.02 19.16
CA VAL A 52 5.69 4.31 19.70
C VAL A 52 4.80 4.77 20.83
N LYS A 53 3.47 4.71 20.68
CA LYS A 53 2.53 5.12 21.73
C LYS A 53 2.71 4.33 23.03
N VAL A 54 3.01 3.04 22.94
CA VAL A 54 3.23 2.16 24.10
C VAL A 54 4.57 2.44 24.77
N ARG A 55 5.65 2.60 24.00
CA ARG A 55 7.01 2.69 24.54
C ARG A 55 7.46 4.13 24.83
N PHE A 56 7.02 5.07 24.00
CA PHE A 56 7.43 6.47 23.95
C PHE A 56 6.22 7.37 23.66
N PRO A 57 5.24 7.46 24.57
CA PRO A 57 3.96 8.14 24.33
C PRO A 57 4.12 9.58 23.83
N ASP A 58 5.11 10.31 24.33
CA ASP A 58 5.41 11.70 23.95
C ASP A 58 5.86 11.85 22.48
N LEU A 59 6.31 10.77 21.85
CA LEU A 59 6.76 10.77 20.45
C LEU A 59 5.64 10.39 19.46
N THR A 60 4.44 10.09 19.94
CA THR A 60 3.34 9.58 19.10
C THR A 60 2.99 10.53 17.96
N GLU A 61 2.88 11.83 18.23
CA GLU A 61 2.51 12.82 17.22
C GLU A 61 3.59 12.95 16.14
N ILE A 62 4.87 12.88 16.56
CA ILE A 62 6.01 12.92 15.64
C ILE A 62 6.02 11.66 14.76
N ALA A 63 5.78 10.49 15.34
CA ALA A 63 5.67 9.23 14.61
C ALA A 63 4.56 9.27 13.57
N GLN A 64 3.37 9.74 13.93
CA GLN A 64 2.24 9.88 13.00
C GLN A 64 2.61 10.77 11.80
N LYS A 65 3.19 11.95 12.05
CA LYS A 65 3.61 12.88 11.00
C LYS A 65 4.70 12.29 10.10
N LYS A 66 5.64 11.52 10.66
CA LYS A 66 6.73 10.88 9.91
C LYS A 66 6.19 9.78 9.00
N VAL A 67 5.47 8.80 9.55
CA VAL A 67 5.04 7.62 8.80
C VAL A 67 4.00 7.96 7.73
N ALA A 68 3.20 9.02 7.92
CA ALA A 68 2.25 9.52 6.92
C ALA A 68 2.92 9.93 5.59
N LYS A 69 4.21 10.30 5.61
CA LYS A 69 4.98 10.68 4.43
C LYS A 69 5.72 9.51 3.76
N ILE A 70 5.69 8.32 4.36
CA ILE A 70 6.47 7.16 3.91
C ILE A 70 5.55 6.16 3.21
N ASN A 71 5.73 5.97 1.91
CA ASN A 71 4.99 4.97 1.12
C ASN A 71 5.76 3.67 0.90
N ASN A 72 7.02 3.59 1.34
CA ASN A 72 7.84 2.40 1.20
C ASN A 72 7.65 1.48 2.44
N PRO A 73 7.09 0.26 2.27
CA PRO A 73 6.85 -0.65 3.37
C PRO A 73 8.13 -1.14 4.06
N ASP A 74 9.25 -1.29 3.34
CA ASP A 74 10.51 -1.75 3.92
C ASP A 74 11.12 -0.71 4.87
N VAL A 75 10.98 0.58 4.53
CA VAL A 75 11.37 1.68 5.42
C VAL A 75 10.51 1.67 6.69
N LEU A 76 9.21 1.39 6.58
CA LEU A 76 8.33 1.30 7.74
C LEU A 76 8.67 0.08 8.62
N LYS A 77 8.98 -1.08 8.02
CA LYS A 77 9.45 -2.28 8.74
C LYS A 77 10.74 -1.99 9.50
N TYR A 78 11.72 -1.36 8.85
CA TYR A 78 12.97 -0.97 9.49
C TYR A 78 12.73 -0.07 10.71
N ILE A 79 11.91 0.98 10.55
CA ILE A 79 11.58 1.88 11.67
C ILE A 79 10.90 1.11 12.81
N LEU A 80 9.96 0.21 12.50
CA LEU A 80 9.27 -0.62 13.48
C LEU A 80 10.25 -1.51 14.26
N GLU A 81 11.18 -2.17 13.57
CA GLU A 81 12.21 -3.02 14.19
C GLU A 81 13.11 -2.20 15.12
N GLN A 82 13.66 -1.08 14.64
CA GLN A 82 14.53 -0.23 15.45
C GLN A 82 13.79 0.31 16.67
N ILE A 83 12.58 0.83 16.51
CA ILE A 83 11.76 1.35 17.62
C ILE A 83 11.30 0.24 18.56
N SER A 84 11.28 -1.03 18.16
CA SER A 84 10.95 -2.15 19.05
C SER A 84 12.12 -2.60 19.90
N LEU A 85 13.35 -2.44 19.40
CA LEU A 85 14.59 -2.83 20.09
C LEU A 85 15.14 -1.69 20.96
N GLU A 86 15.04 -0.45 20.49
CA GLU A 86 15.69 0.70 21.13
C GLU A 86 15.04 1.06 22.46
N THR A 87 15.81 1.21 23.54
CA THR A 87 15.28 1.64 24.85
C THR A 87 15.52 3.13 25.11
N ASN A 88 16.31 3.80 24.26
CA ASN A 88 16.70 5.18 24.44
C ASN A 88 15.78 6.14 23.65
N VAL A 89 15.10 7.03 24.39
CA VAL A 89 14.19 8.04 23.83
C VAL A 89 14.89 8.96 22.81
N ALA A 90 16.14 9.34 23.03
CA ALA A 90 16.87 10.23 22.12
C ALA A 90 17.14 9.59 20.76
N VAL A 91 17.45 8.29 20.75
CA VAL A 91 17.66 7.50 19.53
C VAL A 91 16.33 7.30 18.80
N ALA A 92 15.27 6.94 19.53
CA ALA A 92 13.92 6.82 18.96
C ALA A 92 13.44 8.14 18.32
N LEU A 93 13.68 9.28 18.99
CA LEU A 93 13.37 10.60 18.44
C LEU A 93 14.19 10.92 17.18
N ALA A 94 15.46 10.53 17.12
CA ALA A 94 16.30 10.74 15.93
C ALA A 94 15.75 9.98 14.72
N LEU A 95 15.29 8.73 14.91
CA LEU A 95 14.67 7.91 13.85
C LEU A 95 13.35 8.50 13.33
N LEU A 96 12.59 9.14 14.21
CA LEU A 96 11.28 9.70 13.89
C LEU A 96 11.33 11.13 13.31
N ARG A 97 12.46 11.82 13.43
CA ARG A 97 12.60 13.15 12.85
C ARG A 97 12.69 13.11 11.31
N PRO A 98 12.21 14.15 10.60
CA PRO A 98 12.53 14.34 9.20
C PRO A 98 14.06 14.42 9.02
N VAL A 99 14.58 13.82 7.96
CA VAL A 99 15.90 14.18 7.46
C VAL A 99 15.62 15.35 6.53
N ASP A 100 16.06 16.55 6.90
CA ASP A 100 15.97 17.73 6.03
C ASP A 100 16.84 17.56 4.78
#